data_AF-A0A8J5XY85-F1
#
_entry.id   AF-A0A8J5XY85-F1
#
_cell.length_a   1.000
_cell.length_b   1.000
_cell.length_c   1.000
_cell.angle_alpha   90.00
_cell.angle_beta   90.00
_cell.angle_gamma   90.00
#
_symmetry.space_group_name_H-M   'P 1'
#
loop_
_entity.id
_entity.type
_entity.pdbx_description
1 polymer ?
#
loop_
_entity_poly.entity_id
_entity_poly.type
_entity_poly.pdbx_seq_one_letter_code
_entity_poly.pdbx_strand_id
1 'polypeptide(L)'
;MRACAAGLALWLVCAPTAASAAVLVRSAARAPARRRSACTAVGEYTVRLAKPLGIVFEEAEVDKPLGVRVAQVVAGGHADLNGRVCVGDELVSTSAVVFTDKFGSGSFNNWERQMIACTRMDFGSIMAAIGSNDGRYGCVDVVLKLRPTDQTIPRPMQAARAANPADEVQWDAFNGVRSGSTSMPIRPPKDAF
;
A
#
# COMPACT_ATOMS: atom_id res chain seq x y z
N MET A 1 77.87 -24.59 40.74
CA MET A 1 78.17 -23.81 41.98
C MET A 1 77.15 -22.70 42.11
N ARG A 2 76.48 -22.63 43.27
CA ARG A 2 75.66 -21.53 43.83
C ARG A 2 74.37 -21.17 43.08
N ALA A 3 73.25 -20.82 43.71
CA ALA A 3 72.67 -20.99 45.04
C ALA A 3 71.24 -20.39 44.98
N CYS A 4 70.35 -20.86 45.87
CA CYS A 4 69.36 -20.16 46.73
C CYS A 4 68.91 -18.73 46.37
N ALA A 5 67.69 -18.25 46.65
CA ALA A 5 66.77 -18.57 47.73
C ALA A 5 65.36 -18.00 47.48
N ALA A 6 64.40 -18.52 48.24
CA ALA A 6 63.04 -18.05 48.42
C ALA A 6 62.94 -16.65 49.08
N GLY A 7 61.79 -16.00 48.89
CA GLY A 7 61.38 -14.82 49.65
C GLY A 7 59.89 -14.51 49.48
N LEU A 8 59.07 -15.02 50.41
CA LEU A 8 57.70 -14.55 50.65
C LEU A 8 57.71 -13.09 51.11
N ALA A 9 56.80 -12.27 50.59
CA ALA A 9 56.30 -11.10 51.31
C ALA A 9 54.84 -10.85 50.94
N LEU A 10 53.97 -11.28 51.85
CA LEU A 10 52.56 -10.96 51.97
C LEU A 10 52.42 -9.49 52.40
N TRP A 11 51.74 -8.65 51.62
CA TRP A 11 51.14 -7.42 52.13
C TRP A 11 49.72 -7.25 51.61
N LEU A 12 48.89 -6.86 52.57
CA LEU A 12 47.44 -6.84 52.59
C LEU A 12 46.96 -5.43 52.20
N VAL A 13 45.73 -5.38 51.64
CA VAL A 13 44.82 -4.22 51.61
C VAL A 13 45.13 -3.11 50.60
N CYS A 14 44.25 -2.91 49.61
CA CYS A 14 43.23 -1.85 49.65
C CYS A 14 42.41 -1.86 48.35
N ALA A 15 41.12 -2.16 48.45
CA ALA A 15 40.17 -1.99 47.36
C ALA A 15 39.61 -0.56 47.39
N PRO A 16 39.52 0.12 46.25
CA PRO A 16 38.46 1.10 46.03
C PRO A 16 37.39 0.49 45.12
N THR A 17 36.25 0.21 45.74
CA THR A 17 34.94 0.03 45.11
C THR A 17 34.64 1.23 44.20
N ALA A 18 34.86 1.08 42.90
CA ALA A 18 34.24 1.93 41.90
C ALA A 18 32.83 1.38 41.65
N ALA A 19 31.85 2.01 42.29
CA ALA A 19 30.44 1.81 41.97
C ALA A 19 30.20 2.28 40.52
N SER A 20 30.32 1.37 39.56
CA SER A 20 29.74 1.57 38.24
C SER A 20 28.23 1.64 38.41
N ALA A 21 27.70 2.86 38.39
CA ALA A 21 26.29 3.13 38.23
C ALA A 21 25.85 2.49 36.90
N ALA A 22 25.34 1.26 36.98
CA ALA A 22 24.59 0.66 35.91
C ALA A 22 23.31 1.50 35.75
N VAL A 23 23.33 2.40 34.76
CA VAL A 23 22.12 3.06 34.29
C VAL A 23 21.23 1.95 33.75
N LEU A 24 20.25 1.55 34.57
CA LEU A 24 19.17 0.68 34.16
C LEU A 24 18.31 1.50 33.19
N VAL A 25 18.71 1.53 31.91
CA VAL A 25 17.80 1.89 30.84
C VAL A 25 16.74 0.79 30.86
N ARG A 26 15.59 1.09 31.47
CA ARG A 26 14.36 0.36 31.19
C ARG A 26 14.09 0.58 29.70
N SER A 27 14.67 -0.29 28.87
CA SER A 27 14.16 -0.53 27.55
C SER A 27 12.76 -1.07 27.81
N ALA A 28 11.77 -0.18 27.68
CA ALA A 28 10.39 -0.59 27.67
C ALA A 28 10.32 -1.61 26.55
N ALA A 29 10.25 -2.90 26.94
CA ALA A 29 9.86 -3.96 26.04
C ALA A 29 8.47 -3.58 25.59
N ARG A 30 8.41 -2.79 24.51
CA ARG A 30 7.21 -2.50 23.77
C ARG A 30 6.72 -3.88 23.39
N ALA A 31 5.66 -4.32 24.06
CA ALA A 31 5.00 -5.59 23.79
C ALA A 31 4.99 -5.79 22.27
N PRO A 32 5.34 -6.97 21.74
CA PRO A 32 5.32 -7.17 20.31
C PRO A 32 3.92 -6.77 19.86
N ALA A 33 3.84 -5.64 19.14
CA ALA A 33 2.59 -5.16 18.60
C ALA A 33 2.05 -6.36 17.84
N ARG A 34 0.97 -6.94 18.34
CA ARG A 34 0.34 -8.14 17.81
C ARG A 34 0.35 -7.95 16.30
N ARG A 35 1.22 -8.68 15.59
CA ARG A 35 1.38 -8.52 14.13
C ARG A 35 0.04 -8.93 13.55
N ARG A 36 -0.87 -7.98 13.40
CA ARG A 36 -2.13 -8.22 12.71
C ARG A 36 -1.70 -8.40 11.27
N SER A 37 -1.81 -9.62 10.74
CA SER A 37 -1.75 -9.82 9.30
C SER A 37 -2.87 -8.97 8.70
N ALA A 38 -2.52 -8.06 7.80
CA ALA A 38 -3.48 -7.08 7.25
C ALA A 38 -4.57 -7.71 6.39
N CYS A 39 -4.34 -8.94 5.94
CA CYS A 39 -5.03 -9.56 4.82
C CYS A 39 -5.82 -10.81 5.18
N THR A 40 -6.01 -11.06 6.47
CA THR A 40 -7.09 -11.93 6.96
C THR A 40 -8.45 -11.23 6.84
N ALA A 41 -8.67 -10.48 5.75
CA ALA A 41 -9.98 -9.95 5.43
C ALA A 41 -10.86 -11.14 5.03
N VAL A 42 -11.96 -11.35 5.72
CA VAL A 42 -12.96 -12.33 5.32
C VAL A 42 -13.94 -11.58 4.41
N GLY A 43 -13.85 -11.82 3.11
CA GLY A 43 -14.73 -11.21 2.09
C GLY A 43 -14.09 -10.09 1.27
N GLU A 44 -14.90 -9.50 0.40
CA GLU A 44 -14.48 -8.44 -0.52
C GLU A 44 -14.14 -7.14 0.22
N TYR A 45 -13.06 -6.48 -0.20
CA TYR A 45 -12.63 -5.21 0.37
C TYR A 45 -12.25 -4.21 -0.72
N THR A 46 -12.44 -2.92 -0.44
CA THR A 46 -12.16 -1.83 -1.38
C THR A 46 -10.90 -1.08 -0.96
N VAL A 47 -10.04 -0.79 -1.94
CA VAL A 47 -8.85 0.06 -1.79
C VAL A 47 -8.86 1.17 -2.83
N ARG A 48 -8.46 2.38 -2.42
CA ARG A 48 -8.20 3.49 -3.33
C ARG A 48 -6.70 3.70 -3.38
N LEU A 49 -6.12 3.65 -4.56
CA LEU A 49 -4.67 3.75 -4.77
C LEU A 49 -4.37 4.81 -5.82
N ALA A 50 -3.40 5.69 -5.52
CA ALA A 50 -2.89 6.63 -6.50
C ALA A 50 -2.11 5.91 -7.62
N LYS A 51 -2.13 6.47 -8.83
CA LYS A 51 -1.26 6.02 -9.91
C LYS A 51 0.18 6.53 -9.70
N PRO A 52 1.22 5.71 -9.94
CA PRO A 52 1.19 4.29 -10.34
C PRO A 52 0.85 3.34 -9.18
N LEU A 53 0.02 2.32 -9.42
CA LEU A 53 -0.54 1.45 -8.38
C LEU A 53 0.54 0.64 -7.62
N GLY A 54 1.57 0.16 -8.32
CA GLY A 54 2.59 -0.73 -7.76
C GLY A 54 2.09 -2.18 -7.54
N ILE A 55 1.22 -2.66 -8.43
CA ILE A 55 0.69 -4.04 -8.42
C ILE A 55 0.99 -4.67 -9.78
N VAL A 56 1.44 -5.92 -9.76
CA VAL A 56 1.55 -6.78 -10.93
C VAL A 56 0.36 -7.73 -10.91
N PHE A 57 -0.43 -7.69 -11.99
CA PHE A 57 -1.56 -8.58 -12.18
C PHE A 57 -1.18 -9.72 -13.13
N GLU A 58 -1.76 -10.89 -12.90
CA GLU A 58 -1.72 -12.03 -13.80
C GLU A 58 -3.14 -12.54 -14.06
N GLU A 59 -3.35 -13.22 -15.18
CA GLU A 59 -4.62 -13.86 -15.49
C GLU A 59 -4.92 -15.01 -14.53
N ALA A 60 -6.17 -15.11 -14.09
CA ALA A 60 -6.60 -16.19 -13.20
C ALA A 60 -6.47 -17.57 -13.86
N GLU A 61 -6.84 -17.67 -15.13
CA GLU A 61 -6.62 -18.85 -15.98
C GLU A 61 -6.12 -18.39 -17.34
N VAL A 62 -5.07 -19.06 -17.83
CA VAL A 62 -4.49 -18.76 -19.15
C VAL A 62 -5.53 -19.05 -20.23
N ASP A 63 -5.67 -18.12 -21.18
CA ASP A 63 -6.58 -18.19 -22.33
C ASP A 63 -8.09 -18.20 -21.99
N LYS A 64 -8.47 -17.79 -20.77
CA LYS A 64 -9.88 -17.61 -20.40
C LYS A 64 -10.13 -16.25 -19.77
N PRO A 65 -11.25 -15.58 -20.11
CA PRO A 65 -11.63 -14.29 -19.52
C PRO A 65 -12.20 -14.48 -18.11
N LEU A 66 -11.39 -14.99 -17.19
CA LEU A 66 -11.75 -15.27 -15.79
C LEU A 66 -11.19 -14.22 -14.83
N GLY A 67 -10.92 -13.02 -15.33
CA GLY A 67 -10.39 -11.92 -14.54
C GLY A 67 -8.91 -12.07 -14.19
N VAL A 68 -8.48 -11.29 -13.19
CA VAL A 68 -7.07 -11.19 -12.81
C VAL A 68 -6.87 -11.38 -11.32
N ARG A 69 -5.70 -11.89 -10.97
CA ARG A 69 -5.22 -11.98 -9.59
C ARG A 69 -3.94 -11.19 -9.40
N VAL A 70 -3.65 -10.83 -8.16
CA VAL A 70 -2.43 -10.11 -7.79
C VAL A 70 -1.26 -11.09 -7.74
N ALA A 71 -0.37 -11.00 -8.74
CA ALA A 71 0.84 -11.81 -8.80
C ALA A 71 1.93 -11.29 -7.85
N GLN A 72 2.09 -9.97 -7.79
CA GLN A 72 3.13 -9.34 -6.99
C GLN A 72 2.74 -7.93 -6.57
N VAL A 73 3.16 -7.52 -5.38
CA VAL A 73 3.12 -6.13 -4.94
C VAL A 73 4.54 -5.56 -5.01
N VAL A 74 4.71 -4.43 -5.70
CA VAL A 74 6.02 -3.80 -5.92
C VAL A 74 6.43 -3.08 -4.64
N ALA A 75 7.61 -3.41 -4.09
CA ALA A 75 8.15 -2.81 -2.88
C ALA A 75 8.30 -1.28 -3.04
N GLY A 76 7.78 -0.52 -2.08
CA GLY A 76 7.77 0.95 -2.13
C GLY A 76 6.72 1.56 -3.08
N GLY A 77 5.90 0.75 -3.75
CA GLY A 77 4.75 1.22 -4.53
C GLY A 77 3.56 1.63 -3.65
N HIS A 78 2.56 2.31 -4.22
CA HIS A 78 1.38 2.77 -3.46
C HIS A 78 0.58 1.63 -2.83
N ALA A 79 0.48 0.48 -3.49
CA ALA A 79 -0.15 -0.72 -2.92
C ALA A 79 0.63 -1.29 -1.72
N ASP A 80 1.96 -1.24 -1.77
CA ASP A 80 2.84 -1.68 -0.68
C ASP A 80 2.69 -0.78 0.55
N LEU A 81 2.68 0.54 0.31
CA LEU A 81 2.49 1.56 1.34
C LEU A 81 1.11 1.50 1.98
N ASN A 82 0.07 1.18 1.21
CA ASN A 82 -1.29 0.99 1.72
C ASN A 82 -1.38 -0.23 2.66
N GLY A 83 -0.63 -1.29 2.34
CA GLY A 83 -0.47 -2.48 3.18
C GLY A 83 -1.69 -3.39 3.28
N ARG A 84 -2.80 -3.09 2.58
CA ARG A 84 -4.01 -3.93 2.55
C ARG A 84 -3.98 -4.99 1.45
N VAL A 85 -3.37 -4.67 0.31
CA VAL A 85 -3.32 -5.55 -0.88
C VAL A 85 -2.36 -6.71 -0.65
N CYS A 86 -2.81 -7.93 -0.94
CA CYS A 86 -1.98 -9.12 -0.88
C CYS A 86 -1.82 -9.84 -2.20
N VAL A 87 -0.71 -10.58 -2.26
CA VAL A 87 -0.41 -11.50 -3.35
C VAL A 87 -1.40 -12.67 -3.26
N GLY A 88 -1.99 -13.03 -4.38
CA GLY A 88 -3.05 -14.05 -4.48
C GLY A 88 -4.48 -13.51 -4.38
N ASP A 89 -4.67 -12.23 -4.11
CA ASP A 89 -6.01 -11.64 -4.10
C ASP A 89 -6.57 -11.51 -5.52
N GLU A 90 -7.86 -11.76 -5.68
CA GLU A 90 -8.57 -11.66 -6.96
C GLU A 90 -9.20 -10.28 -7.13
N LEU A 91 -9.12 -9.71 -8.33
CA LEU A 91 -9.77 -8.45 -8.68
C LEU A 91 -11.23 -8.67 -9.07
N VAL A 92 -12.14 -8.21 -8.21
CA VAL A 92 -13.59 -8.31 -8.43
C VAL A 92 -14.06 -7.17 -9.34
N SER A 93 -13.65 -5.93 -9.04
CA SER A 93 -14.03 -4.76 -9.84
C SER A 93 -13.01 -3.62 -9.75
N THR A 94 -12.98 -2.79 -10.78
CA THR A 94 -12.12 -1.60 -10.87
C THR A 94 -12.95 -0.38 -11.25
N SER A 95 -12.55 0.80 -10.78
CA SER A 95 -13.08 2.05 -11.31
C SER A 95 -12.59 2.26 -12.75
N ALA A 96 -13.45 2.81 -13.59
CA ALA A 96 -13.11 3.24 -14.93
C ALA A 96 -13.91 4.48 -15.32
N VAL A 97 -13.35 5.29 -16.22
CA VAL A 97 -14.02 6.45 -16.80
C VAL A 97 -14.79 5.98 -18.03
N VAL A 98 -16.10 6.12 -18.00
CA VAL A 98 -17.02 5.73 -19.08
C VAL A 98 -17.62 6.98 -19.68
N PHE A 99 -17.57 7.10 -21.01
CA PHE A 99 -18.24 8.17 -21.73
C PHE A 99 -19.72 7.85 -21.84
N THR A 100 -20.57 8.79 -21.44
CA THR A 100 -22.02 8.65 -21.57
C THR A 100 -22.46 9.28 -22.88
N ASP A 101 -23.18 8.53 -23.71
CA ASP A 101 -23.72 8.97 -24.99
C ASP A 101 -24.93 9.92 -24.84
N LYS A 102 -24.87 10.86 -23.90
CA LYS A 102 -25.85 11.96 -23.82
C LYS A 102 -25.59 12.93 -24.96
N PHE A 103 -25.88 12.48 -26.19
CA PHE A 103 -25.97 13.27 -27.39
C PHE A 103 -27.13 14.26 -27.24
N GLY A 104 -26.84 15.54 -27.07
CA GLY A 104 -27.89 16.57 -27.07
C GLY A 104 -27.53 17.90 -26.42
N SER A 105 -26.47 17.97 -25.62
CA SER A 105 -25.97 19.23 -25.07
C SER A 105 -24.48 19.29 -25.33
N GLY A 106 -23.99 20.32 -26.03
CA GLY A 106 -22.63 20.47 -26.58
C GLY A 106 -21.49 20.55 -25.55
N SER A 107 -21.64 19.88 -24.41
CA SER A 107 -20.61 19.74 -23.39
C SER A 107 -19.86 18.42 -23.63
N PHE A 108 -18.64 18.52 -24.15
CA PHE A 108 -17.71 17.40 -24.37
C PHE A 108 -17.19 16.75 -23.07
N ASN A 109 -17.87 16.97 -21.94
CA ASN A 109 -17.47 16.60 -20.59
C ASN A 109 -18.42 15.55 -19.96
N ASN A 110 -19.22 14.85 -20.76
CA ASN A 110 -20.14 13.80 -20.30
C ASN A 110 -19.39 12.48 -20.09
N TRP A 111 -18.62 12.41 -19.03
CA TRP A 111 -17.99 11.18 -18.57
C TRP A 111 -18.36 10.94 -17.12
N GLU A 112 -18.48 9.67 -16.75
CA GLU A 112 -18.78 9.23 -15.39
C GLU A 112 -17.76 8.18 -14.97
N ARG A 113 -17.33 8.23 -13.71
CA ARG A 113 -16.53 7.15 -13.13
C ARG A 113 -17.46 6.08 -12.58
N GLN A 114 -17.37 4.87 -13.13
CA GLN A 114 -18.19 3.73 -12.72
C GLN A 114 -17.31 2.55 -12.26
N MET A 115 -17.85 1.71 -11.38
CA MET A 115 -17.21 0.45 -10.99
C MET A 115 -17.56 -0.65 -11.99
N ILE A 116 -16.55 -1.16 -12.71
CA ILE A 116 -16.70 -2.22 -13.71
C ILE A 116 -16.27 -3.56 -13.11
N ALA A 117 -17.12 -4.57 -13.23
CA ALA A 117 -16.81 -5.94 -12.81
C ALA A 117 -15.73 -6.56 -13.71
N CYS A 118 -14.68 -7.08 -13.09
CA CYS A 118 -13.50 -7.64 -13.78
C CYS A 118 -13.52 -9.17 -13.84
N THR A 119 -14.36 -9.85 -13.06
CA THR A 119 -14.37 -11.33 -12.90
C THR A 119 -14.58 -12.11 -14.21
N ARG A 120 -15.22 -11.51 -15.21
CA ARG A 120 -15.49 -12.16 -16.53
C ARG A 120 -14.90 -11.39 -17.71
N MET A 121 -13.95 -10.50 -17.43
CA MET A 121 -13.37 -9.61 -18.41
C MET A 121 -11.99 -10.13 -18.84
N ASP A 122 -11.61 -9.86 -20.09
CA ASP A 122 -10.27 -10.16 -20.58
C ASP A 122 -9.24 -9.21 -19.95
N PHE A 123 -7.98 -9.68 -19.87
CA PHE A 123 -6.89 -8.93 -19.26
C PHE A 123 -6.69 -7.55 -19.91
N GLY A 124 -6.78 -7.47 -21.24
CA GLY A 124 -6.61 -6.23 -21.99
C GLY A 124 -7.65 -5.18 -21.60
N SER A 125 -8.93 -5.56 -21.55
CA SER A 125 -10.02 -4.69 -21.13
C SER A 125 -9.90 -4.24 -19.67
N ILE A 126 -9.42 -5.11 -18.77
CA ILE A 126 -9.18 -4.74 -17.37
C ILE A 126 -8.06 -3.68 -17.27
N MET A 127 -6.95 -3.89 -17.99
CA MET A 127 -5.86 -2.92 -18.02
C MET A 127 -6.27 -1.59 -18.67
N ALA A 128 -7.11 -1.65 -19.71
CA ALA A 128 -7.70 -0.46 -20.33
C ALA A 128 -8.63 0.29 -19.36
N ALA A 129 -9.46 -0.43 -18.59
CA ALA A 129 -10.33 0.13 -17.57
C ALA A 129 -9.52 0.82 -16.46
N ILE A 130 -8.48 0.18 -15.93
CA ILE A 130 -7.55 0.80 -14.97
C ILE A 130 -6.87 2.02 -15.60
N GLY A 131 -6.43 1.90 -16.84
CA GLY A 131 -5.79 2.95 -17.65
C GLY A 131 -6.66 4.19 -17.83
N SER A 132 -7.97 4.01 -18.01
CA SER A 132 -8.94 5.08 -18.28
C SER A 132 -9.05 6.14 -17.17
N ASN A 133 -8.67 5.82 -15.94
CA ASN A 133 -8.56 6.77 -14.83
C ASN A 133 -7.36 7.71 -15.06
N ASP A 134 -7.53 8.69 -15.94
CA ASP A 134 -6.46 9.62 -16.31
C ASP A 134 -6.61 10.98 -15.63
N GLY A 135 -5.48 11.66 -15.41
CA GLY A 135 -5.46 12.98 -14.79
C GLY A 135 -6.19 14.06 -15.59
N ARG A 136 -6.39 13.86 -16.90
CA ARG A 136 -7.24 14.72 -17.74
C ARG A 136 -8.66 14.85 -17.21
N TYR A 137 -9.17 13.81 -16.56
CA TYR A 137 -10.52 13.74 -15.99
C TYR A 137 -10.53 13.98 -14.48
N GLY A 138 -9.48 14.56 -13.88
CA GLY A 138 -9.46 14.73 -12.42
C GLY A 138 -9.25 13.40 -11.65
N CYS A 139 -9.00 12.30 -12.35
CA CYS A 139 -8.98 10.93 -11.83
C CYS A 139 -7.52 10.45 -11.58
N VAL A 140 -6.90 10.84 -10.46
CA VAL A 140 -5.52 10.39 -10.11
C VAL A 140 -5.44 9.03 -9.42
N ASP A 141 -6.55 8.62 -8.83
CA ASP A 141 -6.69 7.39 -8.08
C ASP A 141 -7.49 6.34 -8.86
N VAL A 142 -7.25 5.08 -8.51
CA VAL A 142 -8.02 3.95 -8.97
C VAL A 142 -8.62 3.28 -7.75
N VAL A 143 -9.92 3.00 -7.82
CA VAL A 143 -10.62 2.25 -6.80
C VAL A 143 -10.69 0.80 -7.24
N LEU A 144 -10.15 -0.10 -6.43
CA LEU A 144 -10.11 -1.53 -6.68
C LEU A 144 -10.91 -2.25 -5.61
N LYS A 145 -11.74 -3.20 -6.02
CA LYS A 145 -12.40 -4.15 -5.14
C LYS A 145 -11.73 -5.50 -5.29
N LEU A 146 -11.15 -5.98 -4.20
CA LEU A 146 -10.35 -7.19 -4.15
C LEU A 146 -11.02 -8.23 -3.25
N ARG A 147 -10.78 -9.49 -3.54
CA ARG A 147 -11.26 -10.62 -2.75
C ARG A 147 -10.09 -11.55 -2.40
N PRO A 148 -9.86 -11.83 -1.11
CA PRO A 148 -8.91 -12.86 -0.71
C PRO A 148 -9.36 -14.23 -1.21
N THR A 149 -8.40 -15.03 -1.67
CA THR A 149 -8.63 -16.41 -2.15
C THR A 149 -7.78 -17.38 -1.33
N ASP A 150 -7.87 -18.68 -1.63
CA ASP A 150 -7.02 -19.70 -1.02
C ASP A 150 -5.53 -19.51 -1.35
N GLN A 151 -5.21 -18.74 -2.41
CA GLN A 151 -3.85 -18.40 -2.82
C GLN A 151 -3.32 -17.14 -2.13
N THR A 152 -4.14 -16.46 -1.31
CA THR A 152 -3.72 -15.23 -0.63
C THR A 152 -2.62 -15.53 0.37
N ILE A 153 -1.43 -14.97 0.11
CA ILE A 153 -0.28 -15.11 1.01
C ILE A 153 -0.37 -14.02 2.09
N PRO A 154 -0.49 -14.40 3.37
CA PRO A 154 -0.69 -13.41 4.39
C PRO A 154 0.58 -12.61 4.64
N ARG A 155 0.55 -11.31 4.34
CA ARG A 155 1.66 -10.41 4.66
C ARG A 155 1.49 -9.79 6.05
N PRO A 156 2.57 -9.67 6.83
CA PRO A 156 2.53 -8.82 8.01
C PRO A 156 2.20 -7.41 7.55
N MET A 157 1.21 -6.78 8.18
CA MET A 157 0.97 -5.36 7.98
C MET A 157 2.27 -4.65 8.35
N GLN A 158 3.04 -4.20 7.36
CA GLN A 158 3.95 -3.09 7.62
C GLN A 158 3.06 -2.00 8.15
N ALA A 159 3.38 -1.45 9.33
CA ALA A 159 2.55 -0.44 9.98
C ALA A 159 2.18 0.57 8.91
N ALA A 160 0.93 0.49 8.42
CA ALA A 160 0.50 1.33 7.33
C ALA A 160 0.86 2.72 7.79
N ARG A 161 1.59 3.47 6.95
CA ARG A 161 1.67 4.90 7.20
C ARG A 161 0.20 5.31 7.19
N ALA A 162 -0.35 5.60 8.37
CA ALA A 162 -1.76 5.89 8.54
C ALA A 162 -2.11 6.87 7.42
N ALA A 163 -3.12 6.52 6.61
CA ALA A 163 -3.50 7.26 5.41
C ALA A 163 -3.25 8.74 5.68
N ASN A 164 -2.25 9.32 5.00
CA ASN A 164 -1.92 10.70 5.30
C ASN A 164 -3.17 11.47 4.88
N PRO A 165 -3.76 12.33 5.74
CA PRO A 165 -4.85 13.20 5.30
C PRO A 165 -4.42 14.10 4.12
N ALA A 166 -3.12 14.21 3.86
CA ALA A 166 -2.54 14.85 2.67
C ALA A 166 -2.67 14.04 1.35
N ASP A 167 -3.06 12.76 1.40
CA ASP A 167 -3.39 11.98 0.22
C ASP A 167 -4.83 12.27 -0.27
N GLU A 168 -5.62 13.02 0.52
CA GLU A 168 -6.87 13.61 0.05
C GLU A 168 -6.53 14.76 -0.91
N VAL A 169 -6.93 14.58 -2.16
CA VAL A 169 -6.66 15.49 -3.27
C VAL A 169 -7.38 16.83 -2.99
N GLN A 170 -6.69 17.79 -2.37
CA GLN A 170 -7.24 19.11 -2.06
C GLN A 170 -7.43 19.93 -3.35
N TRP A 171 -8.67 20.04 -3.81
CA TRP A 171 -9.06 20.82 -4.99
C TRP A 171 -9.14 22.31 -4.68
N ASP A 172 -8.12 23.07 -5.11
CA ASP A 172 -8.16 24.53 -5.10
C ASP A 172 -9.00 25.02 -6.30
N ALA A 173 -10.19 25.54 -6.02
CA ALA A 173 -11.22 25.91 -7.00
C ALA A 173 -10.78 26.88 -8.12
N PHE A 174 -9.65 27.58 -7.94
CA PHE A 174 -9.09 28.53 -8.91
C PHE A 174 -7.94 27.99 -9.75
N ASN A 175 -7.16 27.01 -9.25
CA ASN A 175 -5.94 26.53 -9.90
C ASN A 175 -6.00 25.06 -10.31
N GLY A 176 -7.08 24.37 -9.96
CA GLY A 176 -7.17 22.93 -10.10
C GLY A 176 -6.21 22.19 -9.16
N VAL A 177 -6.07 20.88 -9.31
CA VAL A 177 -5.11 20.10 -8.54
C VAL A 177 -3.86 19.82 -9.35
N ARG A 178 -2.69 19.90 -8.73
CA ARG A 178 -1.45 19.38 -9.31
C ARG A 178 -1.03 18.15 -8.52
N SER A 179 -0.97 17.01 -9.20
CA SER A 179 -0.34 15.80 -8.66
C SER A 179 0.91 15.51 -9.47
N GLY A 180 2.08 15.73 -8.85
CA GLY A 180 3.36 15.69 -9.55
C GLY A 180 3.44 16.74 -10.67
N SER A 181 3.68 16.31 -11.91
CA SER A 181 3.73 17.16 -13.11
C SER A 181 2.37 17.34 -13.81
N THR A 182 1.31 16.67 -13.34
CA THR A 182 0.00 16.69 -13.99
C THR A 182 -0.88 17.79 -13.39
N SER A 183 -1.19 18.81 -14.21
CA SER A 183 -2.17 19.84 -13.87
C SER A 183 -3.57 19.37 -14.21
N MET A 184 -4.49 19.44 -13.25
CA MET A 184 -5.86 18.98 -13.38
C MET A 184 -6.80 20.19 -13.44
N PRO A 185 -7.26 20.62 -14.62
CA PRO A 185 -8.14 21.78 -14.74
C PRO A 185 -9.60 21.47 -14.35
N ILE A 186 -9.98 20.18 -14.30
CA ILE A 186 -11.38 19.75 -14.14
C ILE A 186 -11.55 18.94 -12.85
N ARG A 187 -12.36 19.45 -11.93
CA ARG A 187 -12.75 18.72 -10.72
C ARG A 187 -13.61 17.52 -11.11
N PRO A 188 -13.25 16.29 -10.71
CA PRO A 188 -14.06 15.12 -11.03
C PRO A 188 -15.42 15.22 -10.32
N PRO A 189 -16.50 14.70 -10.93
CA PRO A 189 -17.76 14.52 -10.22
C PRO A 189 -17.53 13.57 -9.04
N LYS A 190 -18.39 13.67 -8.02
CA LYS A 190 -18.30 12.79 -6.86
C LYS A 190 -18.53 11.35 -7.32
N ASP A 191 -17.64 10.44 -6.91
CA ASP A 191 -17.78 9.00 -7.17
C ASP A 191 -19.15 8.50 -6.69
N ALA A 192 -19.86 7.75 -7.55
CA ALA A 192 -21.23 7.30 -7.31
C ALA A 192 -21.34 5.92 -6.63
N PHE A 193 -20.23 5.39 -6.11
CA PHE A 193 -20.08 4.01 -5.65
C PHE A 193 -19.37 3.89 -4.29
#